data_AF-A0A1G6K930-F1
#
_entry.id   AF-A0A1G6K930-F1
#
_cell.length_a   1.000
_cell.length_b   1.000
_cell.length_c   1.000
_cell.angle_alpha   90.00
_cell.angle_beta   90.00
_cell.angle_gamma   90.00
#
_symmetry.space_group_name_H-M   'P 1'
#
loop_
_entity.id
_entity.type
_entity.pdbx_description
1 polymer ?
#
loop_
_entity_poly.entity_id
_entity_poly.type
_entity_poly.pdbx_seq_one_letter_code
_entity_poly.pdbx_strand_id
1 'polypeptide(L)'
;MPANWVYTQIKEFRFTSGSDSFDLDRVVHRSDLEPGVGKDGVGGTASPVDAYLDYIDALYSTAVAYNNGNPNDLVMQYLRHPRYNGTGSGWDQLLGNVSTDWINYAEARHRNSRVRSYIDPSWGVRINVDHFGTSAHAMFVKNHGVGTSVNRGDFGGRGGDWCSFYAEWPDNGDEFASGLVFCRERLAKINVTSSFSLSDFIEDVDTLLIGRQVRGGVQINQAIRDHIGGTRHLRRFGDFFTVRHNGRAADAVATAKTMLVSGGPELDPVLNTLRLAVLGDSFPPGSLPAEKLDPFPQGYADLLLDLPGQENTRRAAGR
;
A
#
# COMPACT_ATOMS: atom_id res chain seq x y z
N MET A 1 -7.81 -18.68 -19.60
CA MET A 1 -8.66 -17.93 -18.66
C MET A 1 -8.42 -16.43 -18.89
N PRO A 2 -9.46 -15.57 -19.02
CA PRO A 2 -9.27 -14.13 -19.19
C PRO A 2 -8.34 -13.54 -18.12
N ALA A 3 -7.54 -12.53 -18.48
CA ALA A 3 -6.51 -11.98 -17.59
C ALA A 3 -7.07 -11.46 -16.24
N ASN A 4 -8.31 -11.01 -16.23
CA ASN A 4 -9.01 -10.45 -15.06
C ASN A 4 -9.84 -11.48 -14.26
N TRP A 5 -9.78 -12.77 -14.59
CA TRP A 5 -10.51 -13.79 -13.84
C TRP A 5 -9.56 -14.52 -12.88
N VAL A 6 -10.08 -14.93 -11.73
CA VAL A 6 -9.36 -15.76 -10.74
C VAL A 6 -9.86 -17.21 -10.79
N TYR A 7 -11.16 -17.37 -11.06
CA TYR A 7 -11.85 -18.66 -11.17
C TYR A 7 -12.56 -18.75 -12.51
N THR A 8 -12.59 -19.94 -13.11
CA THR A 8 -13.45 -20.24 -14.27
C THR A 8 -14.06 -21.60 -14.11
N GLN A 9 -15.38 -21.65 -14.09
CA GLN A 9 -16.14 -22.89 -14.19
C GLN A 9 -15.89 -23.48 -15.57
N ILE A 10 -15.38 -24.72 -15.62
CA ILE A 10 -15.06 -25.42 -16.86
C ILE A 10 -15.99 -26.60 -17.13
N LYS A 11 -16.73 -27.05 -16.11
CA LYS A 11 -17.66 -28.18 -16.24
C LYS A 11 -18.64 -28.25 -15.08
N GLU A 12 -19.91 -28.42 -15.40
CA GLU A 12 -20.94 -28.90 -14.48
C GLU A 12 -20.98 -30.42 -14.52
N PHE A 13 -21.16 -31.06 -13.38
CA PHE A 13 -21.43 -32.49 -13.30
C PHE A 13 -22.28 -32.82 -12.09
N ARG A 14 -23.16 -33.80 -12.24
CA ARG A 14 -23.95 -34.32 -11.13
C ARG A 14 -23.14 -35.36 -10.37
N PHE A 15 -22.98 -35.15 -9.07
CA PHE A 15 -22.37 -36.11 -8.16
C PHE A 15 -23.48 -36.88 -7.45
N THR A 16 -23.37 -38.19 -7.44
CA THR A 16 -24.33 -39.08 -6.79
C THR A 16 -23.58 -39.96 -5.79
N SER A 17 -24.03 -39.97 -4.54
CA SER A 17 -23.47 -40.80 -3.46
C SER A 17 -24.61 -41.48 -2.70
N GLY A 18 -24.78 -42.78 -2.95
CA GLY A 18 -25.94 -43.52 -2.43
C GLY A 18 -27.25 -42.99 -3.03
N SER A 19 -28.20 -42.63 -2.17
CA SER A 19 -29.47 -41.99 -2.57
C SER A 19 -29.38 -40.48 -2.75
N ASP A 20 -28.25 -39.86 -2.39
CA ASP A 20 -28.06 -38.42 -2.50
C ASP A 20 -27.47 -38.05 -3.87
N SER A 21 -27.97 -36.96 -4.45
CA SER A 21 -27.54 -36.47 -5.75
C SER A 21 -27.64 -34.96 -5.82
N PHE A 22 -26.53 -34.31 -6.11
CA PHE A 22 -26.44 -32.85 -6.23
C PHE A 22 -25.46 -32.45 -7.34
N ASP A 23 -25.62 -31.22 -7.82
CA ASP A 23 -24.79 -30.69 -8.90
C ASP A 23 -23.50 -30.09 -8.31
N LEU A 24 -22.38 -30.36 -8.99
CA LEU A 24 -21.04 -29.89 -8.65
C LEU A 24 -20.39 -29.22 -9.86
N ASP A 25 -19.55 -28.23 -9.56
CA ASP A 25 -18.79 -27.49 -10.54
C ASP A 25 -17.31 -27.82 -10.47
N ARG A 26 -16.69 -28.10 -11.62
CA ARG A 26 -15.24 -28.02 -11.75
C ARG A 26 -14.85 -26.61 -12.10
N VAL A 27 -14.12 -25.98 -11.19
CA VAL A 27 -13.61 -24.63 -11.34
C VAL A 27 -12.09 -24.71 -11.45
N VAL A 28 -11.52 -24.09 -12.48
CA VAL A 28 -10.08 -23.86 -12.60
C VAL A 28 -9.75 -22.58 -11.85
N HIS A 29 -8.71 -22.64 -11.02
CA HIS A 29 -8.23 -21.55 -10.19
C HIS A 29 -6.84 -21.10 -10.67
N ARG A 30 -6.62 -19.78 -10.78
CA ARG A 30 -5.30 -19.20 -11.03
C ARG A 30 -4.54 -18.93 -9.73
N SER A 31 -3.65 -19.86 -9.40
CA SER A 31 -2.98 -19.97 -8.09
C SER A 31 -2.05 -18.82 -7.69
N ASP A 32 -1.66 -17.96 -8.62
CA ASP A 32 -0.82 -16.79 -8.37
C ASP A 32 -1.61 -15.53 -7.98
N LEU A 33 -2.93 -15.53 -8.17
CA LEU A 33 -3.77 -14.35 -7.89
C LEU A 33 -4.55 -14.45 -6.58
N GLU A 34 -5.06 -15.61 -6.17
CA GLU A 34 -5.83 -15.74 -4.91
C GLU A 34 -5.76 -17.16 -4.32
N PRO A 35 -4.97 -17.44 -3.26
CA PRO A 35 -4.82 -18.82 -2.76
C PRO A 35 -6.13 -19.49 -2.32
N GLY A 36 -7.21 -18.72 -2.14
CA GLY A 36 -8.50 -19.23 -1.69
C GLY A 36 -8.45 -19.62 -0.21
N VAL A 37 -9.57 -20.13 0.31
CA VAL A 37 -9.66 -20.57 1.70
C VAL A 37 -9.36 -22.06 1.78
N GLY A 38 -8.19 -22.42 2.29
CA GLY A 38 -7.82 -23.81 2.58
C GLY A 38 -8.64 -24.40 3.73
N LYS A 39 -8.51 -25.72 3.96
CA LYS A 39 -9.21 -26.43 5.06
C LYS A 39 -9.03 -25.78 6.44
N ASP A 40 -7.91 -25.08 6.64
CA ASP A 40 -7.58 -24.41 7.91
C ASP A 40 -8.37 -23.09 8.11
N GLY A 41 -9.02 -22.57 7.06
CA GLY A 41 -9.91 -21.41 7.12
C GLY A 41 -11.40 -21.76 6.95
N VAL A 42 -11.75 -23.02 6.67
CA VAL A 42 -13.15 -23.46 6.64
C VAL A 42 -13.62 -23.72 8.07
N GLY A 43 -14.44 -22.81 8.61
CA GLY A 43 -14.92 -22.88 10.00
C GLY A 43 -13.93 -22.35 11.05
N GLY A 44 -12.85 -21.70 10.63
CA GLY A 44 -11.90 -21.05 11.53
C GLY A 44 -12.45 -19.76 12.13
N THR A 45 -12.08 -19.46 13.38
CA THR A 45 -12.35 -18.19 14.07
C THR A 45 -11.20 -17.17 13.95
N ALA A 46 -10.12 -17.54 13.26
CA ALA A 46 -8.95 -16.69 13.10
C ALA A 46 -9.24 -15.53 12.15
N SER A 47 -8.87 -14.32 12.56
CA SER A 47 -8.96 -13.12 11.76
C SER A 47 -8.05 -13.22 10.52
N PRO A 48 -8.42 -12.61 9.37
CA PRO A 48 -7.56 -12.57 8.18
C PRO A 48 -6.17 -11.97 8.40
N VAL A 49 -5.94 -11.31 9.55
CA VAL A 49 -4.69 -10.65 9.93
C VAL A 49 -3.93 -11.36 11.05
N ASP A 50 -4.47 -12.36 11.74
CA ASP A 50 -3.87 -12.90 12.97
C ASP A 50 -2.46 -13.43 12.75
N ALA A 51 -2.25 -14.21 11.68
CA ALA A 51 -0.93 -14.72 11.33
C ALA A 51 0.09 -13.61 11.06
N TYR A 52 -0.35 -12.49 10.48
CA TYR A 52 0.50 -11.33 10.27
C TYR A 52 0.81 -10.60 11.59
N LEU A 53 -0.19 -10.41 12.45
CA LEU A 53 0.00 -9.78 13.75
C LEU A 53 0.97 -10.57 14.63
N ASP A 54 0.84 -11.89 14.67
CA ASP A 54 1.73 -12.77 15.43
C ASP A 54 3.15 -12.78 14.86
N TYR A 55 3.27 -12.75 13.53
CA TYR A 55 4.56 -12.59 12.86
C TYR A 55 5.24 -11.26 13.21
N ILE A 56 4.49 -10.16 13.25
CA ILE A 56 5.02 -8.84 13.63
C ILE A 56 5.46 -8.82 15.10
N ASP A 57 4.71 -9.44 16.02
CA ASP A 57 5.12 -9.56 17.43
C ASP A 57 6.40 -10.39 17.60
N ALA A 58 6.49 -11.51 16.88
CA ALA A 58 7.68 -12.36 16.90
C ALA A 58 8.91 -11.64 16.31
N LEU A 59 8.72 -10.89 15.23
CA LEU A 59 9.78 -10.11 14.59
C LEU A 59 10.26 -8.96 15.49
N TYR A 60 9.34 -8.23 16.12
CA TYR A 60 9.68 -7.18 17.08
C TYR A 60 10.41 -7.72 18.30
N SER A 61 9.94 -8.84 18.86
CA SER A 61 10.62 -9.53 19.97
C SER A 61 12.05 -9.95 19.58
N THR A 62 12.24 -10.36 18.33
CA THR A 62 13.56 -10.69 17.78
C THR A 62 14.45 -9.46 17.65
N ALA A 63 13.90 -8.32 17.24
CA ALA A 63 14.62 -7.05 17.17
C ALA A 63 15.05 -6.55 18.55
N VAL A 64 14.19 -6.71 19.57
CA VAL A 64 14.54 -6.44 20.97
C VAL A 64 15.65 -7.37 21.44
N ALA A 65 15.55 -8.68 21.17
CA ALA A 65 16.55 -9.66 21.57
C ALA A 65 17.91 -9.47 20.87
N TYR A 66 17.92 -8.90 19.66
CA TYR A 66 19.15 -8.52 18.96
C TYR A 66 19.91 -7.41 19.70
N ASN A 67 19.20 -6.52 20.41
CA ASN A 67 19.74 -5.51 21.32
C ASN A 67 20.85 -4.63 20.72
N ASN A 68 20.75 -4.32 19.42
CA ASN A 68 21.70 -3.46 18.71
C ASN A 68 20.98 -2.63 17.63
N GLY A 69 20.50 -1.45 18.04
CA GLY A 69 19.69 -0.55 17.20
C GLY A 69 18.29 -0.35 17.76
N ASN A 70 17.48 0.46 17.06
CA ASN A 70 16.10 0.70 17.44
C ASN A 70 15.20 -0.45 16.94
N PRO A 71 14.50 -1.20 17.81
CA PRO A 71 13.66 -2.32 17.37
C PRO A 71 12.60 -1.95 16.33
N ASN A 72 12.03 -0.74 16.39
CA ASN A 72 11.05 -0.26 15.41
C ASN A 72 11.66 -0.14 14.01
N ASP A 73 12.85 0.45 13.94
CA ASP A 73 13.62 0.62 12.71
C ASP A 73 14.02 -0.74 12.12
N LEU A 74 14.57 -1.63 12.95
CA LEU A 74 14.99 -2.96 12.55
C LEU A 74 13.84 -3.80 11.96
N VAL A 75 12.65 -3.76 12.58
CA VAL A 75 11.46 -4.42 12.02
C VAL A 75 11.17 -3.90 10.61
N MET A 76 11.09 -2.59 10.42
CA MET A 76 10.78 -1.98 9.12
C MET A 76 11.85 -2.28 8.06
N GLN A 77 13.13 -2.30 8.45
CA GLN A 77 14.24 -2.74 7.57
C GLN A 77 14.07 -4.20 7.12
N TYR A 78 13.65 -5.09 8.02
CA TYR A 78 13.42 -6.49 7.68
C TYR A 78 12.23 -6.66 6.73
N LEU A 79 11.12 -5.96 7.00
CA LEU A 79 9.92 -6.04 6.17
C LEU A 79 10.20 -5.63 4.71
N ARG A 80 10.94 -4.52 4.51
CA ARG A 80 11.25 -3.99 3.16
C ARG A 80 12.32 -4.79 2.40
N HIS A 81 13.19 -5.53 3.10
CA HIS A 81 14.27 -6.33 2.49
C HIS A 81 13.72 -7.63 1.88
N PRO A 82 14.14 -8.09 0.69
CA PRO A 82 15.19 -7.51 -0.16
C PRO A 82 14.68 -6.52 -1.21
N ARG A 83 13.37 -6.44 -1.44
CA ARG A 83 12.80 -5.77 -2.61
C ARG A 83 13.06 -4.26 -2.64
N TYR A 84 12.90 -3.59 -1.50
CA TYR A 84 13.01 -2.14 -1.39
C TYR A 84 14.33 -1.76 -0.70
N ASN A 85 15.44 -2.20 -1.31
CA ASN A 85 16.80 -1.99 -0.81
C ASN A 85 17.80 -1.82 -1.96
N GLY A 86 18.92 -1.14 -1.71
CA GLY A 86 20.05 -1.08 -2.61
C GLY A 86 20.20 0.24 -3.37
N THR A 87 21.43 0.48 -3.83
CA THR A 87 21.82 1.75 -4.44
C THR A 87 21.30 1.87 -5.87
N GLY A 88 21.24 0.74 -6.60
CA GLY A 88 20.75 0.71 -8.00
C GLY A 88 19.26 1.00 -8.13
N SER A 89 18.48 0.81 -7.07
CA SER A 89 17.04 1.10 -7.01
C SER A 89 16.72 2.43 -6.31
N GLY A 90 17.74 3.19 -5.88
CA GLY A 90 17.58 4.49 -5.21
C GLY A 90 17.13 4.42 -3.74
N TRP A 91 16.75 3.25 -3.23
CA TRP A 91 16.23 3.10 -1.86
C TRP A 91 17.25 3.45 -0.78
N ASP A 92 18.54 3.23 -1.02
CA ASP A 92 19.59 3.63 -0.06
C ASP A 92 19.69 5.16 0.06
N GLN A 93 19.45 5.90 -1.03
CA GLN A 93 19.45 7.37 -1.01
C GLN A 93 18.22 7.93 -0.27
N LEU A 94 17.13 7.16 -0.30
CA LEU A 94 15.87 7.54 0.32
C LEU A 94 15.84 7.21 1.82
N LEU A 95 16.17 5.96 2.17
CA LEU A 95 15.96 5.38 3.50
C LEU A 95 17.24 4.88 4.18
N GLY A 96 18.38 4.91 3.49
CA GLY A 96 19.62 4.28 3.94
C GLY A 96 19.64 2.77 3.71
N ASN A 97 20.81 2.18 3.92
CA ASN A 97 21.00 0.74 3.85
C ASN A 97 20.30 0.01 5.01
N VAL A 98 19.80 -1.19 4.74
CA VAL A 98 19.45 -2.12 5.84
C VAL A 98 20.72 -2.61 6.54
N SER A 99 20.65 -2.85 7.84
CA SER A 99 21.73 -3.48 8.60
C SER A 99 21.88 -4.96 8.19
N THR A 100 22.98 -5.29 7.51
CA THR A 100 23.24 -6.67 7.05
C THR A 100 23.31 -7.67 8.20
N ASP A 101 23.93 -7.30 9.32
CA ASP A 101 24.03 -8.16 10.51
C ASP A 101 22.65 -8.45 11.11
N TRP A 102 21.80 -7.42 11.19
CA TRP A 102 20.41 -7.59 11.61
C TRP A 102 19.63 -8.49 10.65
N ILE A 103 19.70 -8.24 9.34
CA ILE A 103 18.99 -9.07 8.35
C ILE A 103 19.42 -10.53 8.47
N ASN A 104 20.71 -10.81 8.59
CA ASN A 104 21.21 -12.18 8.79
C ASN A 104 20.69 -12.80 10.09
N TYR A 105 20.68 -12.04 11.19
CA TYR A 105 20.18 -12.50 12.49
C TYR A 105 18.67 -12.82 12.46
N ALA A 106 17.88 -11.98 11.79
CA ALA A 106 16.44 -12.15 11.65
C ALA A 106 16.07 -13.26 10.66
N GLU A 107 16.74 -13.34 9.50
CA GLU A 107 16.53 -14.40 8.50
C GLU A 107 16.83 -15.79 9.08
N ALA A 108 17.84 -15.93 9.95
CA ALA A 108 18.13 -17.19 10.63
C ALA A 108 16.96 -17.72 11.50
N ARG A 109 15.99 -16.85 11.85
CA ARG A 109 14.83 -17.17 12.69
C ARG A 109 13.51 -17.19 11.91
N HIS A 110 13.36 -16.27 10.96
CA HIS A 110 12.06 -15.98 10.33
C HIS A 110 11.98 -16.33 8.85
N ARG A 111 13.07 -16.76 8.19
CA ARG A 111 13.07 -17.04 6.74
C ARG A 111 11.92 -17.96 6.32
N ASN A 112 11.67 -19.01 7.09
CA ASN A 112 10.68 -20.04 6.78
C ASN A 112 9.26 -19.69 7.26
N SER A 113 9.11 -18.72 8.17
CA SER A 113 7.83 -18.25 8.72
C SER A 113 7.44 -16.87 8.20
N ARG A 114 8.15 -16.37 7.19
CA ARG A 114 7.99 -15.01 6.70
C ARG A 114 6.61 -14.81 6.06
N VAL A 115 5.80 -13.95 6.67
CA VAL A 115 4.53 -13.49 6.08
C VAL A 115 4.84 -12.44 5.02
N ARG A 116 4.48 -12.73 3.77
CA ARG A 116 4.72 -11.84 2.61
C ARG A 116 3.53 -10.94 2.29
N SER A 117 2.34 -11.38 2.67
CA SER A 117 1.10 -10.66 2.46
C SER A 117 0.04 -11.08 3.48
N TYR A 118 -0.95 -10.23 3.70
CA TYR A 118 -2.17 -10.55 4.46
C TYR A 118 -3.40 -10.02 3.71
N ILE A 119 -4.59 -10.43 4.12
CA ILE A 119 -5.84 -9.91 3.53
C ILE A 119 -6.34 -8.77 4.40
N ASP A 120 -6.56 -7.60 3.80
CA ASP A 120 -7.12 -6.45 4.51
C ASP A 120 -8.51 -6.79 5.08
N PRO A 121 -8.74 -6.60 6.39
CA PRO A 121 -9.98 -7.03 7.02
C PRO A 121 -11.20 -6.19 6.64
N SER A 122 -11.04 -5.02 6.00
CA SER A 122 -12.15 -4.15 5.59
C SER A 122 -12.50 -4.26 4.11
N TRP A 123 -11.49 -4.46 3.28
CA TRP A 123 -11.59 -4.37 1.83
C TRP A 123 -11.38 -5.72 1.13
N GLY A 124 -10.90 -6.74 1.85
CA GLY A 124 -10.67 -8.08 1.30
C GLY A 124 -9.59 -8.12 0.22
N VAL A 125 -8.75 -7.08 0.14
CA VAL A 125 -7.64 -7.01 -0.82
C VAL A 125 -6.34 -7.52 -0.18
N ARG A 126 -5.46 -8.12 -0.98
CA ARG A 126 -4.17 -8.61 -0.51
C ARG A 126 -3.20 -7.45 -0.33
N ILE A 127 -2.76 -7.24 0.91
CA ILE A 127 -1.72 -6.29 1.30
C ILE A 127 -0.33 -6.90 1.22
N ASN A 128 0.61 -6.21 0.56
CA ASN A 128 2.01 -6.62 0.42
C ASN A 128 2.85 -6.09 1.60
N VAL A 129 3.46 -7.00 2.36
CA VAL A 129 4.20 -6.65 3.58
C VAL A 129 5.51 -5.90 3.28
N ASP A 130 6.10 -6.11 2.10
CA ASP A 130 7.33 -5.42 1.70
C ASP A 130 7.08 -3.94 1.37
N HIS A 131 6.01 -3.63 0.65
CA HIS A 131 5.62 -2.25 0.34
C HIS A 131 5.10 -1.55 1.59
N PHE A 132 4.24 -2.21 2.38
CA PHE A 132 3.88 -1.73 3.71
C PHE A 132 5.11 -1.40 4.57
N GLY A 133 6.10 -2.31 4.60
CA GLY A 133 7.34 -2.12 5.35
C GLY A 133 8.15 -0.92 4.88
N THR A 134 8.26 -0.70 3.56
CA THR A 134 9.02 0.43 3.00
C THR A 134 8.33 1.77 3.26
N SER A 135 7.01 1.86 3.05
CA SER A 135 6.23 3.08 3.31
C SER A 135 6.23 3.44 4.79
N ALA A 136 6.12 2.45 5.69
CA ALA A 136 6.26 2.67 7.13
C ALA A 136 7.65 3.19 7.51
N HIS A 137 8.70 2.62 6.91
CA HIS A 137 10.08 3.05 7.15
C HIS A 137 10.30 4.48 6.68
N ALA A 138 9.76 4.86 5.51
CA ALA A 138 9.82 6.22 5.00
C ALA A 138 9.17 7.22 5.96
N MET A 139 7.99 6.89 6.49
CA MET A 139 7.29 7.71 7.48
C MET A 139 8.05 7.80 8.80
N PHE A 140 8.62 6.69 9.26
CA PHE A 140 9.40 6.64 10.48
C PHE A 140 10.66 7.50 10.39
N VAL A 141 11.44 7.38 9.32
CA VAL A 141 12.73 8.07 9.17
C VAL A 141 12.56 9.51 8.71
N LYS A 142 11.72 9.77 7.72
CA LYS A 142 11.62 11.08 7.05
C LYS A 142 10.37 11.88 7.43
N ASN A 143 9.30 11.22 7.90
CA ASN A 143 7.98 11.80 8.13
C ASN A 143 7.37 12.41 6.85
N HIS A 144 6.09 12.80 6.86
CA HIS A 144 5.46 13.50 5.74
C HIS A 144 5.78 15.00 5.74
N GLY A 145 5.59 15.66 4.59
CA GLY A 145 5.69 17.11 4.44
C GLY A 145 4.62 17.88 5.24
N VAL A 146 4.92 19.14 5.58
CA VAL A 146 4.01 20.03 6.33
C VAL A 146 3.10 20.79 5.37
N GLY A 147 1.80 20.83 5.67
CA GLY A 147 0.81 21.48 4.81
C GLY A 147 0.81 20.88 3.41
N THR A 148 0.95 21.72 2.39
CA THR A 148 0.97 21.29 0.98
C THR A 148 2.35 20.89 0.47
N SER A 149 3.41 21.04 1.29
CA SER A 149 4.74 20.58 0.92
C SER A 149 4.80 19.05 0.90
N VAL A 150 5.77 18.52 0.17
CA VAL A 150 6.05 17.08 0.07
C VAL A 150 7.53 16.84 0.31
N ASN A 151 7.89 15.67 0.79
CA ASN A 151 9.27 15.32 1.09
C ASN A 151 9.58 13.85 0.72
N ARG A 152 10.80 13.38 1.05
CA ARG A 152 11.22 11.99 0.86
C ARG A 152 10.35 10.96 1.60
N GLY A 153 9.74 11.32 2.72
CA GLY A 153 8.82 10.42 3.40
C GLY A 153 7.56 10.21 2.57
N ASP A 154 6.92 11.29 2.11
CA ASP A 154 5.78 11.19 1.18
C ASP A 154 6.13 10.35 -0.06
N PHE A 155 7.33 10.53 -0.61
CA PHE A 155 7.79 9.80 -1.79
C PHE A 155 8.06 8.31 -1.55
N GLY A 156 8.53 7.92 -0.35
CA GLY A 156 8.79 6.52 -0.03
C GLY A 156 7.56 5.65 0.19
N GLY A 157 6.37 6.21 0.00
CA GLY A 157 5.10 5.51 -0.17
C GLY A 157 4.29 6.21 -1.25
N ARG A 158 3.12 6.77 -0.91
CA ARG A 158 2.14 7.31 -1.88
C ARG A 158 2.67 8.24 -2.96
N GLY A 159 3.71 9.01 -2.67
CA GLY A 159 4.28 9.95 -3.62
C GLY A 159 5.01 9.24 -4.75
N GLY A 160 5.69 8.13 -4.46
CA GLY A 160 6.32 7.27 -5.45
C GLY A 160 5.27 6.61 -6.34
N ASP A 161 4.26 5.98 -5.74
CA ASP A 161 3.15 5.35 -6.49
C ASP A 161 2.36 6.36 -7.31
N TRP A 162 2.14 7.57 -6.78
CA TRP A 162 1.52 8.66 -7.52
C TRP A 162 2.33 9.10 -8.74
N CYS A 163 3.66 9.14 -8.63
CA CYS A 163 4.53 9.43 -9.76
C CYS A 163 4.52 8.30 -10.79
N SER A 164 4.54 7.03 -10.35
CA SER A 164 4.42 5.86 -11.23
C SER A 164 3.08 5.88 -11.97
N PHE A 165 1.99 6.17 -11.27
CA PHE A 165 0.64 6.25 -11.84
C PHE A 165 0.49 7.37 -12.86
N TYR A 166 1.10 8.52 -12.61
CA TYR A 166 1.18 9.55 -13.63
C TYR A 166 1.97 9.07 -14.85
N ALA A 167 3.08 8.39 -14.67
CA ALA A 167 3.91 7.91 -15.78
C ALA A 167 3.18 6.89 -16.67
N GLU A 168 2.20 6.17 -16.14
CA GLU A 168 1.31 5.29 -16.92
C GLU A 168 0.30 6.03 -17.79
N TRP A 169 -0.11 7.25 -17.42
CA TRP A 169 -1.20 7.94 -18.09
C TRP A 169 -0.90 8.26 -19.57
N PRO A 170 0.27 8.80 -19.95
CA PRO A 170 0.60 9.06 -21.36
C PRO A 170 0.47 7.82 -22.27
N ASP A 171 0.87 6.64 -21.79
CA ASP A 171 0.80 5.39 -22.55
C ASP A 171 -0.65 4.89 -22.75
N ASN A 172 -1.57 5.42 -21.95
CA ASN A 172 -3.01 5.16 -22.05
C ASN A 172 -3.78 6.39 -22.56
N GLY A 173 -3.09 7.42 -23.07
CA GLY A 173 -3.69 8.72 -23.39
C GLY A 173 -4.78 8.68 -24.46
N ASP A 174 -4.72 7.72 -25.39
CA ASP A 174 -5.75 7.52 -26.42
C ASP A 174 -7.06 6.96 -25.84
N GLU A 175 -6.99 6.22 -24.73
CA GLU A 175 -8.16 5.62 -24.06
C GLU A 175 -8.83 6.63 -23.09
N PHE A 176 -8.05 7.53 -22.49
CA PHE A 176 -8.54 8.42 -21.44
C PHE A 176 -8.42 9.90 -21.82
N ALA A 177 -9.56 10.51 -22.14
CA ALA A 177 -9.67 11.90 -22.62
C ALA A 177 -9.14 12.98 -21.66
N SER A 178 -8.93 12.67 -20.39
CA SER A 178 -8.29 13.57 -19.42
C SER A 178 -7.71 12.79 -18.24
N GLY A 179 -6.81 13.44 -17.49
CA GLY A 179 -6.21 12.84 -16.31
C GLY A 179 -7.22 12.57 -15.18
N LEU A 180 -8.30 13.35 -15.13
CA LEU A 180 -9.42 13.11 -14.21
C LEU A 180 -10.12 11.79 -14.51
N VAL A 181 -10.39 11.51 -15.80
CA VAL A 181 -11.02 10.26 -16.21
C VAL A 181 -10.07 9.09 -15.93
N PHE A 182 -8.77 9.22 -16.25
CA PHE A 182 -7.78 8.19 -15.93
C PHE A 182 -7.76 7.85 -14.44
N CYS A 183 -7.74 8.86 -13.56
CA CYS A 183 -7.83 8.66 -12.11
C CYS A 183 -9.14 7.95 -11.72
N ARG A 184 -10.28 8.42 -12.23
CA ARG A 184 -11.59 7.85 -11.90
C ARG A 184 -11.76 6.40 -12.33
N GLU A 185 -11.09 5.97 -13.38
CA GLU A 185 -11.20 4.60 -13.91
C GLU A 185 -10.14 3.65 -13.36
N ARG A 186 -8.98 4.16 -12.88
CA ARG A 186 -7.83 3.30 -12.54
C ARG A 186 -7.20 3.53 -11.18
N LEU A 187 -7.27 4.73 -10.62
CA LEU A 187 -6.62 5.04 -9.34
C LEU A 187 -7.34 4.31 -8.19
N ALA A 188 -6.61 3.49 -7.44
CA ALA A 188 -7.12 2.75 -6.30
C ALA A 188 -8.42 1.97 -6.59
N LYS A 189 -8.55 1.44 -7.82
CA LYS A 189 -9.72 0.64 -8.22
C LYS A 189 -9.52 -0.83 -7.96
N ILE A 190 -10.58 -1.47 -7.47
CA ILE A 190 -10.64 -2.92 -7.34
C ILE A 190 -10.75 -3.52 -8.75
N ASN A 191 -10.00 -4.60 -9.01
CA ASN A 191 -10.02 -5.36 -10.27
C ASN A 191 -9.52 -4.63 -11.53
N VAL A 192 -8.85 -3.48 -11.36
CA VAL A 192 -8.17 -2.77 -12.46
C VAL A 192 -6.67 -2.84 -12.24
N THR A 193 -5.93 -3.29 -13.24
CA THR A 193 -4.46 -3.26 -13.20
C THR A 193 -3.98 -1.81 -13.24
N SER A 194 -3.21 -1.39 -12.25
CA SER A 194 -2.71 -0.03 -12.09
C SER A 194 -1.42 -0.09 -11.28
N SER A 195 -0.44 0.78 -11.58
CA SER A 195 0.73 0.97 -10.70
C SER A 195 0.38 1.53 -9.33
N PHE A 196 -0.83 2.09 -9.17
CA PHE A 196 -1.34 2.55 -7.89
C PHE A 196 -2.69 1.93 -7.59
N SER A 197 -2.62 0.67 -7.15
CA SER A 197 -3.79 -0.15 -6.85
C SER A 197 -4.44 0.24 -5.52
N LEU A 198 -5.63 -0.31 -5.22
CA LEU A 198 -6.24 -0.09 -3.91
C LEU A 198 -5.38 -0.68 -2.79
N SER A 199 -4.65 -1.77 -3.05
CA SER A 199 -3.76 -2.36 -2.06
C SER A 199 -2.64 -1.42 -1.67
N ASP A 200 -1.93 -0.89 -2.66
CA ASP A 200 -0.80 0.02 -2.44
C ASP A 200 -1.29 1.31 -1.75
N PHE A 201 -2.47 1.79 -2.16
CA PHE A 201 -3.10 2.94 -1.50
C PHE A 201 -3.44 2.67 -0.02
N ILE A 202 -3.95 1.47 0.32
CA ILE A 202 -4.19 1.08 1.72
C ILE A 202 -2.86 0.99 2.48
N GLU A 203 -1.84 0.38 1.89
CA GLU A 203 -0.50 0.26 2.47
C GLU A 203 0.06 1.64 2.82
N ASP A 204 0.01 2.60 1.91
CA ASP A 204 0.50 3.95 2.16
C ASP A 204 -0.30 4.73 3.21
N VAL A 205 -1.62 4.56 3.20
CA VAL A 205 -2.51 5.20 4.16
C VAL A 205 -2.25 4.68 5.57
N ASP A 206 -2.21 3.36 5.73
CA ASP A 206 -1.99 2.73 7.03
C ASP A 206 -0.59 3.05 7.55
N THR A 207 0.41 2.98 6.70
CA THR A 207 1.80 3.19 7.10
C THR A 207 2.13 4.64 7.43
N LEU A 208 1.42 5.62 6.86
CA LEU A 208 1.46 7.01 7.34
C LEU A 208 0.94 7.11 8.78
N LEU A 209 -0.22 6.50 9.06
CA LEU A 209 -0.85 6.57 10.38
C LEU A 209 -0.05 5.79 11.44
N ILE A 210 0.48 4.63 11.09
CA ILE A 210 1.32 3.79 11.95
C ILE A 210 2.69 4.43 12.14
N GLY A 211 3.34 4.86 11.06
CA GLY A 211 4.67 5.48 11.09
C GLY A 211 4.72 6.72 11.98
N ARG A 212 3.66 7.54 11.98
CA ARG A 212 3.53 8.70 12.90
C ARG A 212 3.44 8.27 14.36
N GLN A 213 2.68 7.22 14.68
CA GLN A 213 2.59 6.70 16.06
C GLN A 213 3.94 6.18 16.54
N VAL A 214 4.64 5.43 15.68
CA VAL A 214 5.94 4.84 15.99
C VAL A 214 7.02 5.90 16.15
N ARG A 215 7.00 6.93 15.31
CA ARG A 215 7.87 8.11 15.47
C ARG A 215 7.58 8.87 16.78
N GLY A 216 6.34 8.80 17.26
CA GLY A 216 5.91 9.30 18.57
C GLY A 216 6.30 8.41 19.76
N GLY A 217 7.00 7.29 19.53
CA GLY A 217 7.51 6.40 20.57
C GLY A 217 6.68 5.12 20.80
N VAL A 218 5.61 4.89 20.04
CA VAL A 218 4.86 3.63 20.11
C VAL A 218 5.70 2.49 19.50
N GLN A 219 5.59 1.29 20.06
CA GLN A 219 6.24 0.11 19.48
C GLN A 219 5.53 -0.27 18.17
N ILE A 220 6.28 -0.60 17.12
CA ILE A 220 5.72 -0.87 15.78
C ILE A 220 4.73 -2.03 15.80
N ASN A 221 4.99 -3.08 16.57
CA ASN A 221 4.08 -4.20 16.70
C ASN A 221 2.75 -3.80 17.37
N GLN A 222 2.81 -2.99 18.43
CA GLN A 222 1.62 -2.45 19.07
C GLN A 222 0.85 -1.52 18.13
N ALA A 223 1.54 -0.62 17.43
CA ALA A 223 0.93 0.31 16.49
C ALA A 223 0.23 -0.42 15.33
N ILE A 224 0.84 -1.47 14.78
CA ILE A 224 0.21 -2.33 13.77
C ILE A 224 -1.00 -3.04 14.37
N ARG A 225 -0.86 -3.72 15.52
CA ARG A 225 -1.93 -4.46 16.18
C ARG A 225 -3.16 -3.59 16.47
N ASP A 226 -2.95 -2.41 17.04
CA ASP A 226 -4.04 -1.46 17.31
C ASP A 226 -4.68 -0.92 16.03
N HIS A 227 -3.91 -0.81 14.95
CA HIS A 227 -4.39 -0.27 13.69
C HIS A 227 -5.22 -1.28 12.90
N ILE A 228 -4.62 -2.42 12.52
CA ILE A 228 -5.24 -3.42 11.63
C ILE A 228 -5.96 -4.55 12.38
N GLY A 229 -5.54 -4.88 13.61
CA GLY A 229 -6.24 -5.86 14.45
C GLY A 229 -7.33 -5.24 15.31
N GLY A 230 -7.26 -3.92 15.53
CA GLY A 230 -8.27 -3.13 16.23
C GLY A 230 -9.38 -2.65 15.30
N THR A 231 -9.86 -1.42 15.51
CA THR A 231 -10.95 -0.82 14.69
C THR A 231 -10.51 0.42 13.91
N ARG A 232 -9.23 0.81 13.98
CA ARG A 232 -8.74 2.02 13.30
C ARG A 232 -8.72 1.85 11.79
N HIS A 233 -8.51 0.63 11.32
CA HIS A 233 -8.63 0.26 9.90
C HIS A 233 -10.01 0.56 9.27
N LEU A 234 -11.06 0.82 10.08
CA LEU A 234 -12.40 1.25 9.63
C LEU A 234 -12.55 2.78 9.48
N ARG A 235 -11.47 3.53 9.73
CA ARG A 235 -11.42 5.00 9.68
C ARG A 235 -10.16 5.51 8.99
N ARG A 236 -9.37 4.62 8.37
CA ARG A 236 -8.02 4.92 7.91
C ARG A 236 -7.99 6.02 6.86
N PHE A 237 -8.97 6.05 5.94
CA PHE A 237 -8.99 7.05 4.88
C PHE A 237 -9.40 8.42 5.41
N GLY A 238 -10.40 8.47 6.30
CA GLY A 238 -10.78 9.72 6.98
C GLY A 238 -9.65 10.30 7.84
N ASP A 239 -8.99 9.44 8.61
CA ASP A 239 -7.85 9.82 9.45
C ASP A 239 -6.67 10.28 8.60
N PHE A 240 -6.35 9.58 7.51
CA PHE A 240 -5.31 9.97 6.56
C PHE A 240 -5.61 11.31 5.89
N PHE A 241 -6.84 11.51 5.41
CA PHE A 241 -7.24 12.77 4.78
C PHE A 241 -7.12 13.95 5.75
N THR A 242 -7.48 13.73 7.02
CA THR A 242 -7.31 14.74 8.08
C THR A 242 -5.85 15.00 8.38
N VAL A 243 -5.06 13.95 8.63
CA VAL A 243 -3.67 14.05 9.07
C VAL A 243 -2.78 14.63 7.98
N ARG A 244 -2.93 14.18 6.74
CA ARG A 244 -2.03 14.57 5.67
C ARG A 244 -2.48 15.80 4.91
N HIS A 245 -3.79 15.98 4.74
CA HIS A 245 -4.38 17.01 3.87
C HIS A 245 -5.26 17.99 4.64
N ASN A 246 -5.13 18.05 5.97
CA ASN A 246 -5.92 18.92 6.85
C ASN A 246 -7.45 18.77 6.69
N GLY A 247 -7.92 17.64 6.14
CA GLY A 247 -9.33 17.43 5.81
C GLY A 247 -9.84 18.33 4.67
N ARG A 248 -8.95 18.86 3.82
CA ARG A 248 -9.26 19.82 2.75
C ARG A 248 -8.92 19.24 1.39
N ALA A 249 -9.91 19.22 0.49
CA ALA A 249 -9.71 18.74 -0.89
C ALA A 249 -8.67 19.59 -1.65
N ALA A 250 -8.66 20.91 -1.42
CA ALA A 250 -7.67 21.81 -2.01
C ALA A 250 -6.22 21.44 -1.62
N ASP A 251 -6.00 21.02 -0.38
CA ASP A 251 -4.67 20.61 0.11
C ASP A 251 -4.28 19.26 -0.50
N ALA A 252 -5.24 18.34 -0.70
CA ALA A 252 -5.01 17.09 -1.44
C ALA A 252 -4.61 17.35 -2.90
N VAL A 253 -5.31 18.24 -3.61
CA VAL A 253 -4.92 18.67 -4.97
C VAL A 253 -3.53 19.28 -4.96
N ALA A 254 -3.25 20.20 -4.04
CA ALA A 254 -1.98 20.91 -3.97
C ALA A 254 -0.81 19.98 -3.66
N THR A 255 -0.95 19.04 -2.73
CA THR A 255 0.12 18.07 -2.40
C THR A 255 0.38 17.10 -3.56
N ALA A 256 -0.68 16.57 -4.19
CA ALA A 256 -0.57 15.68 -5.34
C ALA A 256 0.09 16.39 -6.53
N LYS A 257 -0.28 17.66 -6.81
CA LYS A 257 0.37 18.47 -7.83
C LYS A 257 1.83 18.76 -7.48
N THR A 258 2.12 19.15 -6.24
CA THR A 258 3.49 19.47 -5.77
C THR A 258 4.42 18.27 -5.92
N MET A 259 3.94 17.06 -5.64
CA MET A 259 4.71 15.82 -5.86
C MET A 259 5.05 15.61 -7.34
N LEU A 260 4.17 15.97 -8.28
CA LEU A 260 4.42 15.75 -9.72
C LEU A 260 5.33 16.79 -10.35
N VAL A 261 5.13 18.09 -10.09
CA VAL A 261 5.83 19.16 -10.83
C VAL A 261 7.11 19.65 -10.18
N SER A 262 7.28 19.39 -8.88
CA SER A 262 8.29 19.99 -7.99
C SER A 262 8.12 21.50 -7.78
N GLY A 263 8.47 22.01 -6.58
CA GLY A 263 8.74 23.44 -6.37
C GLY A 263 8.02 24.10 -5.20
N GLY A 264 8.26 23.64 -3.97
CA GLY A 264 8.35 24.58 -2.84
C GLY A 264 9.79 25.10 -2.73
N PRO A 265 10.04 26.28 -2.14
CA PRO A 265 11.34 26.99 -2.16
C PRO A 265 12.54 26.31 -1.48
N GLU A 266 12.41 25.07 -0.99
CA GLU A 266 13.50 24.28 -0.40
C GLU A 266 13.64 22.95 -1.17
N LEU A 267 14.35 22.98 -2.31
CA LEU A 267 14.54 21.82 -3.18
C LEU A 267 15.36 20.73 -2.49
N ASP A 268 14.72 19.59 -2.22
CA ASP A 268 15.42 18.35 -1.90
C ASP A 268 15.93 17.71 -3.21
N PRO A 269 17.24 17.76 -3.49
CA PRO A 269 17.79 17.30 -4.77
C PRO A 269 17.64 15.78 -4.96
N VAL A 270 17.64 15.01 -3.88
CA VAL A 270 17.47 13.55 -3.95
C VAL A 270 16.03 13.22 -4.29
N LEU A 271 15.05 13.89 -3.66
CA LEU A 271 13.65 13.71 -4.01
C LEU A 271 13.42 14.00 -5.49
N ASN A 272 13.96 15.12 -5.99
CA ASN A 272 13.81 15.47 -7.40
C ASN A 272 14.44 14.40 -8.33
N THR A 273 15.61 13.88 -7.97
CA THR A 273 16.28 12.82 -8.73
C THR A 273 15.45 11.54 -8.77
N LEU A 274 14.96 11.09 -7.62
CA LEU A 274 14.14 9.87 -7.52
C LEU A 274 12.80 10.03 -8.24
N ARG A 275 12.15 11.19 -8.10
CA ARG A 275 10.91 11.53 -8.83
C ARG A 275 11.11 11.45 -10.33
N LEU A 276 12.16 12.08 -10.85
CA LEU A 276 12.47 12.04 -12.28
C LEU A 276 12.80 10.62 -12.75
N ALA A 277 13.50 9.82 -11.94
CA ALA A 277 13.78 8.43 -12.26
C ALA A 277 12.50 7.57 -12.37
N VAL A 278 11.51 7.79 -11.50
CA VAL A 278 10.20 7.10 -11.57
C VAL A 278 9.37 7.60 -12.75
N LEU A 279 9.36 8.91 -13.01
CA LEU A 279 8.67 9.46 -14.18
C LEU A 279 9.27 8.95 -15.50
N GLY A 280 10.56 8.63 -15.53
CA GLY A 280 11.22 8.08 -16.71
C GLY A 280 11.06 8.98 -17.94
N ASP A 281 10.70 8.37 -19.06
CA ASP A 281 10.47 9.06 -20.34
C ASP A 281 9.04 9.62 -20.48
N SER A 282 8.21 9.53 -19.44
CA SER A 282 6.86 10.10 -19.47
C SER A 282 6.90 11.61 -19.69
N PHE A 283 5.83 12.16 -20.27
CA PHE A 283 5.77 13.59 -20.55
C PHE A 283 5.89 14.39 -19.23
N PRO A 284 6.87 15.31 -19.09
CA PRO A 284 7.12 15.97 -17.81
C PRO A 284 5.88 16.73 -17.31
N PRO A 285 5.38 16.45 -16.09
CA PRO A 285 4.16 17.07 -15.58
C PRO A 285 4.19 18.61 -15.63
N GLY A 286 5.32 19.20 -15.24
CA GLY A 286 5.50 20.66 -15.22
C GLY A 286 5.50 21.34 -16.59
N SER A 287 5.59 20.57 -17.67
CA SER A 287 5.53 21.07 -19.05
C SER A 287 4.10 21.06 -19.62
N LEU A 288 3.13 20.44 -18.92
CA LEU A 288 1.74 20.45 -19.34
C LEU A 288 1.09 21.80 -19.01
N PRO A 289 0.22 22.33 -19.89
CA PRO A 289 -0.69 23.41 -19.53
C PRO A 289 -1.53 23.04 -18.30
N ALA A 290 -1.84 24.03 -17.46
CA ALA A 290 -2.56 23.80 -16.20
C ALA A 290 -3.92 23.12 -16.44
N GLU A 291 -4.64 23.49 -17.48
CA GLU A 291 -5.91 22.90 -17.87
C GLU A 291 -5.82 21.41 -18.23
N LYS A 292 -4.64 20.92 -18.60
CA LYS A 292 -4.38 19.49 -18.85
C LYS A 292 -3.92 18.77 -17.60
N LEU A 293 -3.06 19.40 -16.80
CA LEU A 293 -2.49 18.76 -15.60
C LEU A 293 -3.48 18.75 -14.43
N ASP A 294 -4.13 19.88 -14.13
CA ASP A 294 -4.94 20.07 -12.91
C ASP A 294 -6.08 19.06 -12.73
N PRO A 295 -6.75 18.57 -13.79
CA PRO A 295 -7.72 17.49 -13.67
C PRO A 295 -7.14 16.19 -13.06
N PHE A 296 -5.85 15.92 -13.23
CA PHE A 296 -5.22 14.71 -12.71
C PHE A 296 -5.10 14.73 -11.17
N PRO A 297 -4.46 15.73 -10.50
CA PRO A 297 -4.53 15.90 -9.05
C PRO A 297 -5.95 16.07 -8.50
N GLN A 298 -6.90 16.59 -9.28
CA GLN A 298 -8.31 16.64 -8.88
C GLN A 298 -8.89 15.22 -8.71
N GLY A 299 -8.54 14.28 -9.59
CA GLY A 299 -8.96 12.88 -9.45
C GLY A 299 -8.49 12.22 -8.15
N TYR A 300 -7.29 12.57 -7.67
CA TYR A 300 -6.80 12.13 -6.37
C TYR A 300 -7.63 12.71 -5.20
N ALA A 301 -7.99 13.98 -5.27
CA ALA A 301 -8.84 14.59 -4.26
C ALA A 301 -10.25 13.99 -4.26
N ASP A 302 -10.83 13.71 -5.43
CA ASP A 302 -12.13 13.04 -5.57
C ASP A 302 -12.11 11.66 -4.89
N LEU A 303 -11.05 10.86 -5.10
CA LEU A 303 -10.87 9.56 -4.42
C LEU A 303 -10.87 9.72 -2.89
N LEU A 304 -10.12 10.71 -2.38
CA LEU A 304 -10.01 10.95 -0.94
C LEU A 304 -11.31 11.43 -0.27
N LEU A 305 -12.21 12.02 -1.04
CA LEU A 305 -13.55 12.38 -0.56
C LEU A 305 -14.52 11.19 -0.58
N ASP A 306 -14.36 10.29 -1.55
CA ASP A 306 -15.24 9.13 -1.73
C ASP A 306 -14.93 7.99 -0.73
N LEU A 307 -13.66 7.65 -0.54
CA LEU A 307 -13.23 6.52 0.29
C LEU A 307 -13.73 6.57 1.75
N PRO A 308 -13.71 7.71 2.47
CA PRO A 308 -14.29 7.79 3.81
C PRO A 308 -15.80 7.49 3.84
N GLY A 309 -16.54 7.87 2.78
CA GLY A 309 -17.94 7.52 2.63
C GLY A 309 -18.14 6.00 2.50
N GLN A 310 -17.28 5.37 1.70
CA GLN A 310 -17.24 3.93 1.53
C GLN A 310 -16.86 3.16 2.82
N GLU A 311 -15.95 3.69 3.64
CA GLU A 311 -15.63 3.16 4.97
C GLU A 311 -16.83 3.21 5.92
N ASN A 312 -17.53 4.34 5.93
CA ASN A 312 -18.70 4.53 6.79
C ASN A 312 -19.79 3.50 6.47
N THR A 313 -20.03 3.21 5.19
CA THR A 313 -20.96 2.17 4.76
C THR A 313 -20.52 0.78 5.23
N ARG A 314 -19.24 0.42 5.07
CA ARG A 314 -18.71 -0.87 5.53
C ARG A 314 -18.79 -1.04 7.04
N ARG A 315 -18.46 0.02 7.80
CA ARG A 315 -18.60 0.03 9.26
C ARG A 315 -20.05 -0.14 9.71
N ALA A 316 -21.02 0.37 8.94
CA ALA A 316 -22.44 0.19 9.22
C ALA A 316 -22.91 -1.22 8.89
N ALA A 317 -22.39 -1.85 7.83
CA ALA A 317 -22.75 -3.20 7.40
C ALA A 317 -22.12 -4.33 8.25
N GLY A 318 -21.01 -4.06 8.94
CA GLY A 318 -20.37 -4.98 9.89
C GLY A 318 -20.92 -4.91 11.32
N ARG A 319 -22.05 -4.24 11.54
CA ARG A 319 -22.83 -4.24 12.80
C ARG A 319 -24.11 -5.05 12.61
#